data_AF-A0A351G8Q7-F1
#
_entry.id   AF-A0A351G8Q7-F1
#
_cell.length_a   1.000
_cell.length_b   1.000
_cell.length_c   1.000
_cell.angle_alpha   90.00
_cell.angle_beta   90.00
_cell.angle_gamma   90.00
#
_symmetry.space_group_name_H-M   'P 1'
#
loop_
_entity.id
_entity.type
_entity.pdbx_description
1 polymer ?
#
loop_
_entity_poly.entity_id
_entity_poly.type
_entity_poly.pdbx_seq_one_letter_code
_entity_poly.pdbx_strand_id
1 'polypeptide(L)'
;MRNLLKLAFISIHFGLLLGVAACAALPDAAGPTPWSITDHASQTAPVLPTEAAAAVNAAADPSPTALPHNLLDAPTTFEVVAAVHANLLQIAAWLPQGFSLFERQAIVQPIAEISMWPLEAVFIDYLPHPQLAESWQQAARIHGDFYAQLSSWLDGGLADEEFSQVLAGLLLESEALIGEAARIAEPLGVETSQYGPDFALARDVVFRLVPGIESQSQGWETDGATLPARQENPDLVVRQLNPFSYPFAGMDVLLTIGLLENTSPQAQQGVEVEIEFYNFLGEHLGTMTGRLLAQTALPGEVYPFSASIVKEGEEAALQDWVEYQVTVFSRPVSSGEVSYQDFSLSVSTTQQDVAGGILIEGSLTNRGAEAVALENVRIGVMALDSDGMLVGVGNGAALGTGSLASGQMAPIQAVIESLSGEPVTYQFFAEAIE
;
A
#
# COMPACT_ATOMS: atom_id res chain seq x y z
N MET A 1 33.76 42.58 -3.46
CA MET A 1 34.95 42.32 -4.31
C MET A 1 35.47 40.94 -3.92
N ARG A 2 35.03 39.87 -4.59
CA ARG A 2 35.59 39.28 -5.82
C ARG A 2 36.97 38.66 -5.63
N ASN A 3 37.03 37.38 -6.02
CA ASN A 3 38.16 36.57 -6.49
C ASN A 3 38.83 35.65 -5.45
N LEU A 4 39.17 34.39 -5.74
CA LEU A 4 38.84 33.41 -6.80
C LEU A 4 39.70 32.17 -6.47
N LEU A 5 39.15 30.99 -6.75
CA LEU A 5 39.80 29.79 -7.30
C LEU A 5 41.10 29.24 -6.66
N LYS A 6 41.04 27.99 -6.18
CA LYS A 6 42.01 26.94 -6.55
C LYS A 6 41.32 25.60 -6.75
N LEU A 7 41.06 25.28 -8.02
CA LEU A 7 40.96 23.92 -8.54
C LEU A 7 42.33 23.24 -8.43
N ALA A 8 42.34 21.95 -8.10
CA ALA A 8 43.41 21.04 -8.48
C ALA A 8 42.79 19.72 -8.97
N PHE A 9 42.94 19.50 -10.28
CA PHE A 9 42.86 18.21 -10.98
C PHE A 9 43.83 17.18 -10.37
N ILE A 10 43.52 15.88 -10.47
CA ILE A 10 44.44 14.83 -10.96
C ILE A 10 43.69 13.50 -11.23
N SER A 11 43.78 13.10 -12.50
CA SER A 11 43.97 11.75 -13.08
C SER A 11 42.97 10.59 -12.95
N ILE A 12 42.31 10.40 -14.10
CA ILE A 12 41.90 9.16 -14.78
C ILE A 12 42.91 8.01 -14.61
N HIS A 13 42.43 6.80 -14.31
CA HIS A 13 43.04 5.53 -14.72
C HIS A 13 41.97 4.61 -15.34
N PHE A 14 42.15 4.38 -16.65
CA PHE A 14 41.45 3.38 -17.45
C PHE A 14 42.07 2.00 -17.16
N GLY A 15 41.24 1.04 -16.74
CA GLY A 15 41.63 -0.36 -16.54
C GLY A 15 40.71 -1.27 -17.34
N LEU A 16 41.07 -1.48 -18.60
CA LEU A 16 40.47 -2.40 -19.56
C LEU A 16 40.73 -3.86 -19.15
N LEU A 17 39.68 -4.69 -19.03
CA LEU A 17 39.81 -6.15 -19.05
C LEU A 17 38.63 -6.76 -19.82
N LEU A 18 38.92 -7.05 -21.09
CA LEU A 18 38.16 -7.92 -21.99
C LEU A 18 38.61 -9.36 -21.75
N GLY A 19 37.65 -10.28 -21.56
CA GLY A 19 37.89 -11.73 -21.51
C GLY A 19 36.59 -12.47 -21.84
N VAL A 20 36.63 -13.24 -22.92
CA VAL A 20 35.52 -13.81 -23.71
C VAL A 20 35.17 -15.25 -23.30
N ALA A 21 33.95 -15.69 -23.68
CA ALA A 21 33.41 -17.06 -23.84
C ALA A 21 32.67 -17.64 -22.62
N ALA A 22 31.53 -18.34 -22.74
CA ALA A 22 31.08 -19.18 -23.84
C ALA A 22 29.54 -19.36 -23.89
N CYS A 23 29.05 -19.62 -25.10
CA CYS A 23 27.73 -20.15 -25.42
C CYS A 23 27.50 -21.55 -24.84
N ALA A 24 26.28 -21.83 -24.34
CA ALA A 24 25.59 -23.13 -24.39
C ALA A 24 24.12 -22.89 -23.97
N ALA A 25 23.17 -22.94 -24.89
CA ALA A 25 22.38 -24.12 -25.27
C ALA A 25 21.04 -24.21 -24.52
N LEU A 26 20.00 -23.72 -25.18
CA LEU A 26 18.58 -24.01 -24.92
C LEU A 26 18.28 -25.49 -25.17
N PRO A 27 17.36 -26.11 -24.40
CA PRO A 27 16.61 -27.25 -24.88
C PRO A 27 15.15 -26.86 -25.18
N ASP A 28 14.75 -27.21 -26.40
CA ASP A 28 13.37 -27.43 -26.84
C ASP A 28 12.64 -28.42 -25.91
N ALA A 29 11.39 -28.11 -25.58
CA ALA A 29 10.36 -29.09 -25.23
C ALA A 29 9.00 -28.49 -25.62
N ALA A 30 8.49 -28.80 -26.81
CA ALA A 30 7.50 -29.86 -27.02
C ALA A 30 6.13 -29.56 -26.39
N GLY A 31 5.25 -28.92 -27.17
CA GLY A 31 3.82 -28.89 -26.87
C GLY A 31 3.14 -30.23 -27.15
N PRO A 32 1.88 -30.37 -26.70
CA PRO A 32 0.90 -31.16 -27.45
C PRO A 32 -0.44 -30.43 -27.63
N THR A 33 -0.77 -30.25 -28.91
CA THR A 33 -2.04 -30.53 -29.63
C THR A 33 -3.45 -30.25 -29.05
N PRO A 34 -4.41 -29.90 -29.94
CA PRO A 34 -5.71 -29.34 -29.61
C PRO A 34 -6.74 -30.42 -29.26
N TRP A 35 -7.68 -30.10 -28.38
CA TRP A 35 -8.89 -30.89 -28.19
C TRP A 35 -9.98 -30.40 -29.14
N SER A 36 -10.43 -31.33 -29.98
CA SER A 36 -11.50 -31.15 -30.94
C SER A 36 -12.88 -31.15 -30.30
N ILE A 37 -13.73 -30.33 -30.91
CA ILE A 37 -15.19 -30.27 -30.80
C ILE A 37 -15.81 -31.65 -31.07
N THR A 38 -16.86 -32.00 -30.32
CA THR A 38 -17.88 -32.94 -30.80
C THR A 38 -19.27 -32.48 -30.39
N ASP A 39 -20.11 -32.31 -31.39
CA ASP A 39 -21.54 -32.01 -31.37
C ASP A 39 -22.42 -33.18 -30.88
N HIS A 40 -23.69 -32.84 -30.68
CA HIS A 40 -24.93 -33.63 -30.50
C HIS A 40 -25.51 -33.49 -29.07
N ALA A 41 -26.78 -33.11 -28.85
CA ALA A 41 -27.95 -33.32 -29.67
C ALA A 41 -29.08 -32.29 -29.42
N SER A 42 -29.92 -32.18 -30.44
CA SER A 42 -31.21 -31.51 -30.51
C SER A 42 -32.23 -32.00 -29.48
N GLN A 43 -33.11 -31.10 -29.01
CA GLN A 43 -34.52 -31.45 -28.79
C GLN A 43 -35.47 -30.22 -28.72
N THR A 44 -36.27 -30.12 -29.79
CA THR A 44 -37.71 -29.79 -29.86
C THR A 44 -38.31 -28.59 -29.10
N ALA A 45 -38.82 -27.65 -29.89
CA ALA A 45 -39.85 -26.67 -29.55
C ALA A 45 -41.24 -27.32 -29.39
N PRO A 46 -42.17 -26.63 -28.70
CA PRO A 46 -43.57 -26.64 -29.08
C PRO A 46 -44.09 -25.24 -29.46
N VAL A 47 -44.94 -25.26 -30.48
CA VAL A 47 -45.64 -24.14 -31.10
C VAL A 47 -47.00 -23.90 -30.41
N LEU A 48 -47.25 -22.63 -30.06
CA LEU A 48 -48.49 -21.81 -29.98
C LEU A 48 -49.84 -22.41 -29.50
N PRO A 49 -50.69 -21.56 -28.91
CA PRO A 49 -51.73 -20.96 -29.73
C PRO A 49 -51.89 -19.44 -29.59
N THR A 50 -52.27 -18.83 -30.71
CA THR A 50 -52.67 -17.43 -30.91
C THR A 50 -54.17 -17.27 -30.70
N GLU A 51 -54.59 -16.28 -29.92
CA GLU A 51 -55.89 -15.57 -29.95
C GLU A 51 -55.78 -14.41 -28.95
N ALA A 52 -56.40 -13.24 -29.07
CA ALA A 52 -57.01 -12.47 -30.14
C ALA A 52 -57.08 -11.03 -29.57
N ALA A 53 -57.02 -10.05 -30.45
CA ALA A 53 -56.97 -8.63 -30.10
C ALA A 53 -58.21 -8.11 -29.35
N ALA A 54 -57.99 -7.22 -28.39
CA ALA A 54 -58.95 -6.16 -28.03
C ALA A 54 -58.18 -4.86 -27.81
N ALA A 55 -58.41 -3.91 -28.71
CA ALA A 55 -57.99 -2.52 -28.57
C ALA A 55 -58.76 -1.84 -27.44
N VAL A 56 -58.16 -0.84 -26.78
CA VAL A 56 -58.72 0.50 -26.50
C VAL A 56 -57.81 1.28 -25.53
N ASN A 57 -57.33 2.43 -26.02
CA ASN A 57 -57.04 3.71 -25.37
C ASN A 57 -56.21 3.77 -24.08
N ALA A 58 -55.00 4.31 -24.18
CA ALA A 58 -54.70 5.72 -23.87
C ALA A 58 -53.18 5.86 -23.77
N ALA A 59 -52.58 6.69 -24.62
CA ALA A 59 -51.20 7.10 -24.47
C ALA A 59 -51.09 7.92 -23.18
N ALA A 60 -50.65 7.27 -22.12
CA ALA A 60 -50.04 7.95 -21.00
C ALA A 60 -48.64 8.34 -21.47
N ASP A 61 -48.37 9.64 -21.48
CA ASP A 61 -47.02 10.20 -21.55
C ASP A 61 -46.20 9.46 -20.47
N PRO A 62 -45.14 8.70 -20.81
CA PRO A 62 -44.27 8.15 -19.79
C PRO A 62 -43.55 9.33 -19.17
N SER A 63 -44.04 9.79 -18.01
CA SER A 63 -43.24 10.62 -17.13
C SER A 63 -41.91 9.90 -16.94
N PRO A 64 -40.76 10.55 -17.24
CA PRO A 64 -39.47 9.90 -17.17
C PRO A 64 -39.35 9.28 -15.79
N THR A 65 -39.30 7.96 -15.75
CA THR A 65 -39.07 7.22 -14.51
C THR A 65 -37.72 7.71 -14.01
N ALA A 66 -37.72 8.46 -12.91
CA ALA A 66 -36.49 8.96 -12.32
C ALA A 66 -35.59 7.73 -12.13
N LEU A 67 -34.47 7.72 -12.85
CA LEU A 67 -33.48 6.67 -12.69
C LEU A 67 -33.10 6.65 -11.22
N PRO A 68 -32.94 5.46 -10.61
CA PRO A 68 -32.52 5.39 -9.23
C PRO A 68 -31.20 6.17 -9.10
N HIS A 69 -31.10 7.00 -8.06
CA HIS A 69 -30.02 7.99 -7.90
C HIS A 69 -28.61 7.39 -7.87
N ASN A 70 -28.48 6.07 -7.85
CA ASN A 70 -27.24 5.32 -7.81
C ASN A 70 -26.93 4.56 -9.12
N LEU A 71 -27.72 4.73 -10.19
CA LEU A 71 -27.39 4.15 -11.50
C LEU A 71 -26.29 4.97 -12.19
N LEU A 72 -25.17 4.32 -12.47
CA LEU A 72 -24.03 4.91 -13.18
C LEU A 72 -24.24 4.91 -14.69
N ASP A 73 -23.68 5.93 -15.35
CA ASP A 73 -23.58 5.96 -16.80
C ASP A 73 -22.51 5.00 -17.32
N ALA A 74 -22.48 4.78 -18.64
CA ALA A 74 -21.53 3.85 -19.26
C ALA A 74 -20.06 4.26 -19.04
N PRO A 75 -19.65 5.54 -19.19
CA PRO A 75 -18.28 5.97 -18.87
C PRO A 75 -17.89 5.66 -17.43
N THR A 76 -18.70 6.05 -16.45
CA THR A 76 -18.38 5.86 -15.03
C THR A 76 -18.37 4.37 -14.64
N THR A 77 -19.26 3.57 -15.22
CA THR A 77 -19.26 2.11 -15.02
C THR A 77 -17.97 1.49 -15.56
N PHE A 78 -17.52 1.90 -16.75
CA PHE A 78 -16.28 1.43 -17.34
C PHE A 78 -15.06 1.85 -16.50
N GLU A 79 -15.02 3.08 -16.01
CA GLU A 79 -13.93 3.57 -15.16
C GLU A 79 -13.77 2.74 -13.88
N VAL A 80 -14.86 2.33 -13.22
CA VAL A 80 -14.77 1.45 -12.04
C VAL A 80 -14.15 0.10 -12.39
N VAL A 81 -14.54 -0.49 -13.52
CA VAL A 81 -13.95 -1.76 -14.02
C VAL A 81 -12.46 -1.55 -14.33
N ALA A 82 -12.11 -0.45 -14.99
CA ALA A 82 -10.74 -0.10 -15.35
C ALA A 82 -9.86 0.21 -14.13
N ALA A 83 -10.40 0.81 -13.06
CA ALA A 83 -9.69 1.09 -11.82
C ALA A 83 -9.21 -0.19 -11.12
N VAL A 84 -10.01 -1.26 -11.13
CA VAL A 84 -9.58 -2.58 -10.60
C VAL A 84 -8.37 -3.10 -11.38
N HIS A 85 -8.43 -3.04 -12.71
CA HIS A 85 -7.33 -3.48 -13.58
C HIS A 85 -6.06 -2.63 -13.39
N ALA A 86 -6.20 -1.31 -13.28
CA ALA A 86 -5.09 -0.39 -13.04
C ALA A 86 -4.37 -0.69 -11.71
N ASN A 87 -5.12 -0.98 -10.64
CA ASN A 87 -4.53 -1.35 -9.35
C ASN A 87 -3.76 -2.67 -9.42
N LEU A 88 -4.29 -3.69 -10.11
CA LEU A 88 -3.57 -4.94 -10.35
C LEU A 88 -2.26 -4.73 -11.12
N LEU A 89 -2.30 -3.93 -12.20
CA LEU A 89 -1.11 -3.61 -13.00
C LEU A 89 -0.04 -2.88 -12.17
N GLN A 90 -0.44 -1.92 -11.33
CA GLN A 90 0.49 -1.20 -10.48
C GLN A 90 1.21 -2.14 -9.52
N ILE A 91 0.47 -2.97 -8.78
CA ILE A 91 1.07 -3.92 -7.83
C ILE A 91 1.94 -4.95 -8.56
N ALA A 92 1.55 -5.39 -9.75
CA ALA A 92 2.32 -6.34 -10.54
C ALA A 92 3.60 -5.76 -11.13
N ALA A 93 3.61 -4.49 -11.53
CA ALA A 93 4.81 -3.80 -12.00
C ALA A 93 5.86 -3.67 -10.89
N TRP A 94 5.37 -3.55 -9.67
CA TRP A 94 6.15 -3.40 -8.46
C TRP A 94 6.69 -4.72 -7.93
N LEU A 95 5.88 -5.78 -7.89
CA LEU A 95 6.22 -7.03 -7.21
C LEU A 95 7.61 -7.65 -7.57
N PRO A 96 8.07 -7.66 -8.83
CA PRO A 96 9.40 -8.19 -9.19
C PRO A 96 10.58 -7.45 -8.58
N GLN A 97 10.36 -6.25 -8.03
CA GLN A 97 11.39 -5.42 -7.43
C GLN A 97 11.79 -5.95 -6.03
N GLY A 98 10.94 -6.79 -5.43
CA GLY A 98 11.10 -7.31 -4.08
C GLY A 98 10.69 -6.25 -3.07
N PHE A 99 9.62 -6.52 -2.31
CA PHE A 99 9.21 -5.68 -1.19
C PHE A 99 9.55 -6.35 0.11
N SER A 100 10.13 -5.61 1.05
CA SER A 100 10.05 -5.98 2.46
C SER A 100 8.59 -5.92 2.96
N LEU A 101 8.36 -6.42 4.18
CA LEU A 101 7.07 -6.21 4.87
C LEU A 101 6.83 -4.73 5.16
N PHE A 102 7.90 -3.96 5.41
CA PHE A 102 7.79 -2.54 5.69
C PHE A 102 7.41 -1.73 4.45
N GLU A 103 8.08 -1.94 3.31
CA GLU A 103 7.78 -1.23 2.05
C GLU A 103 6.37 -1.56 1.57
N ARG A 104 5.91 -2.80 1.79
CA ARG A 104 4.50 -3.16 1.62
C ARG A 104 3.59 -2.20 2.41
N GLN A 105 3.83 -2.04 3.70
CA GLN A 105 3.01 -1.19 4.58
C GLN A 105 3.20 0.32 4.33
N ALA A 106 4.37 0.74 3.86
CA ALA A 106 4.68 2.15 3.66
C ALA A 106 4.28 2.66 2.26
N ILE A 107 4.36 1.81 1.25
CA ILE A 107 4.16 2.18 -0.17
C ILE A 107 2.84 1.60 -0.70
N VAL A 108 2.60 0.31 -0.45
CA VAL A 108 1.47 -0.39 -1.06
C VAL A 108 0.18 -0.26 -0.23
N GLN A 109 0.27 -0.28 1.09
CA GLN A 109 -0.90 -0.13 1.97
C GLN A 109 -1.63 1.21 1.77
N PRO A 110 -0.98 2.38 1.62
CA PRO A 110 -1.69 3.61 1.29
C PRO A 110 -2.52 3.50 0.02
N ILE A 111 -2.03 2.81 -1.01
CA ILE A 111 -2.79 2.59 -2.26
C ILE A 111 -3.96 1.62 -2.02
N ALA A 112 -3.73 0.58 -1.23
CA ALA A 112 -4.79 -0.33 -0.82
C ALA A 112 -5.91 0.42 -0.08
N GLU A 113 -5.56 1.31 0.86
CA GLU A 113 -6.51 2.10 1.65
C GLU A 113 -7.22 3.20 0.84
N ILE A 114 -6.50 3.88 -0.05
CA ILE A 114 -7.02 5.07 -0.78
C ILE A 114 -7.73 4.68 -2.08
N SER A 115 -7.22 3.70 -2.83
CA SER A 115 -7.75 3.35 -4.15
C SER A 115 -8.56 2.06 -4.14
N MET A 116 -8.18 1.06 -3.33
CA MET A 116 -8.80 -0.26 -3.43
C MET A 116 -9.91 -0.50 -2.42
N TRP A 117 -9.71 -0.16 -1.15
CA TRP A 117 -10.73 -0.31 -0.11
C TRP A 117 -12.05 0.39 -0.48
N PRO A 118 -12.06 1.62 -1.03
CA PRO A 118 -13.31 2.31 -1.31
C PRO A 118 -14.07 1.72 -2.51
N LEU A 119 -13.41 0.96 -3.38
CA LEU A 119 -14.08 0.26 -4.48
C LEU A 119 -15.11 -0.75 -3.95
N GLU A 120 -14.93 -1.32 -2.76
CA GLU A 120 -15.93 -2.20 -2.13
C GLU A 120 -17.25 -1.45 -1.91
N ALA A 121 -17.18 -0.24 -1.34
CA ALA A 121 -18.36 0.61 -1.15
C ALA A 121 -18.99 0.99 -2.50
N VAL A 122 -18.18 1.29 -3.51
CA VAL A 122 -18.68 1.57 -4.87
C VAL A 122 -19.47 0.38 -5.43
N PHE A 123 -18.96 -0.85 -5.28
CA PHE A 123 -19.65 -2.06 -5.75
C PHE A 123 -20.97 -2.35 -5.02
N ILE A 124 -21.09 -1.93 -3.76
CA ILE A 124 -22.28 -2.13 -2.92
C ILE A 124 -23.35 -1.07 -3.19
N ASP A 125 -22.93 0.20 -3.26
CA ASP A 125 -23.85 1.33 -3.22
C ASP A 125 -24.37 1.75 -4.61
N TYR A 126 -23.62 1.43 -5.67
CA TYR A 126 -23.94 1.84 -7.04
C TYR A 126 -24.42 0.68 -7.92
N LEU A 127 -25.28 1.04 -8.88
CA LEU A 127 -25.73 0.13 -9.93
C LEU A 127 -25.01 0.45 -11.24
N PRO A 128 -24.44 -0.56 -11.94
CA PRO A 128 -23.75 -0.33 -13.21
C PRO A 128 -24.73 0.00 -14.33
N HIS A 129 -24.20 0.63 -15.38
CA HIS A 129 -24.89 0.70 -16.66
C HIS A 129 -25.28 -0.71 -17.15
N PRO A 130 -26.53 -0.96 -17.60
CA PRO A 130 -27.02 -2.31 -17.84
C PRO A 130 -26.20 -3.16 -18.81
N GLN A 131 -25.60 -2.55 -19.83
CA GLN A 131 -24.78 -3.28 -20.80
C GLN A 131 -23.41 -3.70 -20.25
N LEU A 132 -22.94 -3.06 -19.18
CA LEU A 132 -21.66 -3.35 -18.51
C LEU A 132 -21.87 -4.11 -17.19
N ALA A 133 -23.10 -4.55 -16.88
CA ALA A 133 -23.42 -5.19 -15.61
C ALA A 133 -22.64 -6.50 -15.38
N GLU A 134 -22.39 -7.28 -16.43
CA GLU A 134 -21.56 -8.48 -16.34
C GLU A 134 -20.10 -8.15 -16.06
N SER A 135 -19.53 -7.17 -16.77
CA SER A 135 -18.17 -6.68 -16.52
C SER A 135 -18.01 -6.14 -15.09
N TRP A 136 -19.00 -5.41 -14.59
CA TRP A 136 -19.05 -4.91 -13.21
C TRP A 136 -19.02 -6.05 -12.19
N GLN A 137 -19.85 -7.09 -12.36
CA GLN A 137 -19.88 -8.24 -11.46
C GLN A 137 -18.56 -9.02 -11.45
N GLN A 138 -17.93 -9.16 -12.63
CA GLN A 138 -16.61 -9.79 -12.73
C GLN A 138 -15.53 -8.93 -12.08
N ALA A 139 -15.55 -7.60 -12.27
CA ALA A 139 -14.63 -6.68 -11.61
C ALA A 139 -14.76 -6.73 -10.08
N ALA A 140 -15.99 -6.75 -9.56
CA ALA A 140 -16.25 -6.87 -8.12
C ALA A 140 -15.71 -8.17 -7.54
N ARG A 141 -15.82 -9.29 -8.27
CA ARG A 141 -15.23 -10.57 -7.86
C ARG A 141 -13.71 -10.50 -7.82
N ILE A 142 -13.09 -10.03 -8.91
CA ILE A 142 -11.63 -9.88 -9.01
C ILE A 142 -11.11 -8.96 -7.90
N HIS A 143 -11.80 -7.85 -7.62
CA HIS A 143 -11.46 -6.94 -6.54
C HIS A 143 -11.54 -7.63 -5.17
N GLY A 144 -12.61 -8.35 -4.87
CA GLY A 144 -12.75 -9.08 -3.61
C GLY A 144 -11.66 -10.13 -3.39
N ASP A 145 -11.35 -10.91 -4.43
CA ASP A 145 -10.27 -11.89 -4.40
C ASP A 145 -8.90 -11.21 -4.26
N PHE A 146 -8.65 -10.14 -5.02
CA PHE A 146 -7.38 -9.42 -5.00
C PHE A 146 -7.13 -8.71 -3.66
N TYR A 147 -8.09 -7.93 -3.17
CA TYR A 147 -7.92 -7.10 -1.98
C TYR A 147 -7.67 -7.96 -0.73
N ALA A 148 -8.38 -9.08 -0.57
CA ALA A 148 -8.15 -10.01 0.54
C ALA A 148 -6.71 -10.58 0.54
N GLN A 149 -6.20 -10.93 -0.64
CA GLN A 149 -4.86 -11.50 -0.81
C GLN A 149 -3.79 -10.41 -0.63
N LEU A 150 -4.05 -9.21 -1.13
CA LEU A 150 -3.20 -8.04 -0.94
C LEU A 150 -3.08 -7.70 0.56
N SER A 151 -4.18 -7.61 1.30
CA SER A 151 -4.16 -7.36 2.74
C SER A 151 -3.35 -8.44 3.48
N SER A 152 -3.57 -9.72 3.16
CA SER A 152 -2.78 -10.80 3.77
C SER A 152 -1.28 -10.69 3.46
N TRP A 153 -0.91 -10.31 2.24
CA TRP A 153 0.48 -10.09 1.84
C TRP A 153 1.11 -8.86 2.51
N LEU A 154 0.35 -7.77 2.64
CA LEU A 154 0.73 -6.54 3.36
C LEU A 154 0.98 -6.80 4.85
N ASP A 155 0.25 -7.72 5.45
CA ASP A 155 0.38 -8.11 6.86
C ASP A 155 1.42 -9.23 7.08
N GLY A 156 2.06 -9.71 6.01
CA GLY A 156 3.04 -10.80 6.06
C GLY A 156 2.43 -12.19 6.27
N GLY A 157 1.10 -12.32 6.16
CA GLY A 157 0.39 -13.59 6.20
C GLY A 157 0.51 -14.42 4.92
N LEU A 158 0.94 -13.80 3.82
CA LEU A 158 1.14 -14.44 2.51
C LEU A 158 2.58 -14.28 2.03
N ALA A 159 3.20 -15.37 1.59
CA ALA A 159 4.55 -15.34 1.03
C ALA A 159 4.58 -14.71 -0.37
N ASP A 160 5.71 -14.12 -0.76
CA ASP A 160 5.84 -13.38 -2.03
C ASP A 160 5.59 -14.24 -3.25
N GLU A 161 6.08 -15.48 -3.25
CA GLU A 161 5.87 -16.42 -4.34
C GLU A 161 4.38 -16.80 -4.48
N GLU A 162 3.69 -16.97 -3.35
CA GLU A 162 2.27 -17.30 -3.33
C GLU A 162 1.43 -16.11 -3.79
N PHE A 163 1.70 -14.92 -3.27
CA PHE A 163 1.05 -13.69 -3.72
C PHE A 163 1.30 -13.42 -5.21
N SER A 164 2.52 -13.64 -5.70
CA SER A 164 2.87 -13.50 -7.12
C SER A 164 2.07 -14.42 -8.03
N GLN A 165 1.88 -15.69 -7.63
CA GLN A 165 1.07 -16.65 -8.38
C GLN A 165 -0.41 -16.24 -8.43
N VAL A 166 -0.95 -15.81 -7.29
CA VAL A 166 -2.32 -15.30 -7.19
C VAL A 166 -2.51 -14.06 -8.08
N LEU A 167 -1.60 -13.09 -7.98
CA LEU A 167 -1.64 -11.85 -8.76
C LEU A 167 -1.55 -12.12 -10.27
N ALA A 168 -0.70 -13.06 -10.70
CA ALA A 168 -0.60 -13.45 -12.11
C ALA A 168 -1.91 -14.04 -12.64
N GLY A 169 -2.61 -14.86 -11.85
CA GLY A 169 -3.92 -15.40 -12.22
C GLY A 169 -4.98 -14.30 -12.35
N LEU A 170 -5.06 -13.41 -11.36
CA LEU A 170 -6.00 -12.29 -11.35
C LEU A 170 -5.73 -11.29 -12.48
N LEU A 171 -4.47 -11.05 -12.82
CA LEU A 171 -4.09 -10.22 -13.96
C LEU A 171 -4.63 -10.76 -15.27
N LEU A 172 -4.44 -12.05 -15.56
CA LEU A 172 -4.96 -12.69 -16.77
C LEU A 172 -6.49 -12.60 -16.87
N GLU A 173 -7.19 -12.80 -15.75
CA GLU A 173 -8.65 -12.59 -15.70
C GLU A 173 -9.02 -11.13 -15.97
N SER A 174 -8.30 -10.20 -15.37
CA SER A 174 -8.56 -8.76 -15.52
C SER A 174 -8.27 -8.23 -16.93
N GLU A 175 -7.26 -8.78 -17.63
CA GLU A 175 -6.94 -8.43 -19.02
C GLU A 175 -8.07 -8.85 -19.97
N ALA A 176 -8.62 -10.05 -19.79
CA ALA A 176 -9.77 -10.51 -20.56
C ALA A 176 -11.01 -9.65 -20.28
N LEU A 177 -11.24 -9.33 -19.00
CA LEU A 177 -12.34 -8.49 -18.55
C LEU A 177 -12.28 -7.07 -19.15
N ILE A 178 -11.13 -6.39 -19.03
CA ILE A 178 -11.01 -5.00 -19.49
C ILE A 178 -11.13 -4.90 -21.02
N GLY A 179 -10.63 -5.89 -21.76
CA GLY A 179 -10.78 -5.97 -23.20
C GLY A 179 -12.26 -6.13 -23.62
N GLU A 180 -13.02 -6.97 -22.94
CA GLU A 180 -14.45 -7.13 -23.20
C GLU A 180 -15.26 -5.90 -22.79
N ALA A 181 -14.96 -5.30 -21.62
CA ALA A 181 -15.59 -4.08 -21.15
C ALA A 181 -15.38 -2.93 -22.14
N ALA A 182 -14.16 -2.77 -22.67
CA ALA A 182 -13.84 -1.75 -23.68
C ALA A 182 -14.65 -1.96 -24.97
N ARG A 183 -14.74 -3.21 -25.45
CA ARG A 183 -15.53 -3.59 -26.64
C ARG A 183 -17.02 -3.25 -26.50
N ILE A 184 -17.57 -3.33 -25.29
CA ILE A 184 -18.96 -2.97 -24.98
C ILE A 184 -19.12 -1.45 -24.82
N ALA A 185 -18.15 -0.79 -24.17
CA ALA A 185 -18.21 0.62 -23.81
C ALA A 185 -18.00 1.56 -25.01
N GLU A 186 -17.14 1.22 -25.96
CA GLU A 186 -16.84 2.07 -27.13
C GLU A 186 -18.09 2.39 -27.99
N PRO A 187 -18.96 1.42 -28.35
CA PRO A 187 -20.25 1.72 -29.02
C PRO A 187 -21.20 2.60 -28.21
N LEU A 188 -21.01 2.71 -26.89
CA LEU A 188 -21.77 3.57 -25.99
C LEU A 188 -21.18 4.99 -25.89
N GLY A 189 -20.13 5.29 -26.66
CA GLY A 189 -19.47 6.59 -26.69
C GLY A 189 -18.40 6.78 -25.62
N VAL A 190 -17.93 5.71 -24.97
CA VAL A 190 -16.80 5.77 -24.03
C VAL A 190 -15.50 5.75 -24.81
N GLU A 191 -14.66 6.78 -24.65
CA GLU A 191 -13.35 6.87 -25.29
C GLU A 191 -12.28 6.16 -24.44
N THR A 192 -12.19 4.84 -24.55
CA THR A 192 -11.31 3.97 -23.73
C THR A 192 -9.83 4.35 -23.81
N SER A 193 -9.37 4.92 -24.93
CA SER A 193 -7.99 5.37 -25.10
C SER A 193 -7.59 6.54 -24.20
N GLN A 194 -8.55 7.30 -23.66
CA GLN A 194 -8.25 8.47 -22.82
C GLN A 194 -7.61 8.09 -21.48
N TYR A 195 -7.75 6.82 -21.04
CA TYR A 195 -7.27 6.38 -19.73
C TYR A 195 -5.80 5.93 -19.72
N GLY A 196 -5.13 5.91 -20.89
CA GLY A 196 -3.75 5.45 -21.01
C GLY A 196 -3.59 3.93 -21.12
N PRO A 197 -2.37 3.44 -21.41
CA PRO A 197 -2.10 2.01 -21.65
C PRO A 197 -2.23 1.13 -20.39
N ASP A 198 -2.17 1.73 -19.21
CA ASP A 198 -2.28 1.08 -17.89
C ASP A 198 -3.57 1.44 -17.16
N PHE A 199 -4.45 2.23 -17.79
CA PHE A 199 -5.70 2.73 -17.22
C PHE A 199 -5.51 3.53 -15.91
N ALA A 200 -4.31 4.08 -15.66
CA ALA A 200 -4.00 4.77 -14.40
C ALA A 200 -5.01 5.87 -14.05
N LEU A 201 -5.48 6.62 -15.06
CA LEU A 201 -6.46 7.71 -14.93
C LEU A 201 -7.86 7.24 -14.54
N ALA A 202 -8.20 5.95 -14.72
CA ALA A 202 -9.50 5.44 -14.34
C ALA A 202 -9.70 5.40 -12.82
N ARG A 203 -8.61 5.42 -12.03
CA ARG A 203 -8.66 5.40 -10.55
C ARG A 203 -9.32 6.64 -9.95
N ASP A 204 -9.34 7.75 -10.69
CA ASP A 204 -9.99 9.00 -10.26
C ASP A 204 -11.49 8.83 -10.01
N VAL A 205 -12.12 7.80 -10.60
CA VAL A 205 -13.53 7.47 -10.36
C VAL A 205 -13.82 7.17 -8.90
N VAL A 206 -12.85 6.61 -8.16
CA VAL A 206 -13.00 6.26 -6.74
C VAL A 206 -13.25 7.52 -5.92
N PHE A 207 -12.42 8.55 -6.14
CA PHE A 207 -12.53 9.85 -5.46
C PHE A 207 -13.82 10.58 -5.84
N ARG A 208 -14.28 10.40 -7.08
CA ARG A 208 -15.51 11.02 -7.56
C ARG A 208 -16.78 10.36 -7.00
N LEU A 209 -16.78 9.04 -6.79
CA LEU A 209 -17.94 8.27 -6.34
C LEU A 209 -18.01 8.10 -4.82
N VAL A 210 -16.89 8.24 -4.12
CA VAL A 210 -16.85 8.16 -2.65
C VAL A 210 -16.40 9.52 -2.09
N PRO A 211 -17.33 10.50 -2.02
CA PRO A 211 -17.02 11.82 -1.48
C PRO A 211 -16.58 11.70 -0.01
N GLY A 212 -15.51 12.42 0.35
CA GLY A 212 -14.83 12.30 1.64
C GLY A 212 -13.50 11.55 1.60
N ILE A 213 -13.15 10.94 0.46
CA ILE A 213 -11.80 10.44 0.14
C ILE A 213 -11.08 11.46 -0.76
N GLU A 214 -11.41 12.76 -0.64
CA GLU A 214 -10.65 13.78 -1.36
C GLU A 214 -9.17 13.64 -1.03
N SER A 215 -8.33 13.84 -2.06
CA SER A 215 -6.90 13.55 -2.01
C SER A 215 -6.32 14.06 -0.70
N GLN A 216 -5.61 13.19 0.02
CA GLN A 216 -4.93 13.54 1.27
C GLN A 216 -3.89 14.67 1.10
N SER A 217 -3.78 15.27 -0.09
CA SER A 217 -3.01 16.45 -0.42
C SER A 217 -3.72 17.79 -0.23
N GLN A 218 -5.03 17.86 0.06
CA GLN A 218 -5.70 19.14 0.37
C GLN A 218 -6.60 19.07 1.62
N GLY A 219 -6.32 20.01 2.53
CA GLY A 219 -6.80 20.07 3.91
C GLY A 219 -8.28 19.77 4.16
N TRP A 220 -8.51 18.99 5.20
CA TRP A 220 -9.83 18.55 5.65
C TRP A 220 -10.64 19.68 6.30
N GLU A 221 -11.60 20.23 5.55
CA GLU A 221 -12.85 20.73 6.13
C GLU A 221 -14.02 20.12 5.35
N THR A 222 -14.71 19.12 5.92
CA THR A 222 -16.20 19.11 5.94
C THR A 222 -16.81 17.96 6.77
N ASP A 223 -17.94 18.33 7.37
CA ASP A 223 -18.89 17.58 8.19
C ASP A 223 -19.47 16.32 7.50
N GLY A 224 -19.73 15.26 8.28
CA GLY A 224 -20.87 14.38 7.96
C GLY A 224 -20.91 12.94 8.47
N ALA A 225 -19.77 12.30 8.73
CA ALA A 225 -19.75 10.95 9.30
C ALA A 225 -18.60 10.84 10.31
N THR A 226 -18.93 10.75 11.59
CA THR A 226 -17.95 10.74 12.69
C THR A 226 -17.22 9.40 12.75
N LEU A 227 -16.26 9.19 11.83
CA LEU A 227 -14.96 8.71 12.30
C LEU A 227 -14.51 9.71 13.39
N PRO A 228 -13.98 9.26 14.54
CA PRO A 228 -13.51 10.21 15.53
C PRO A 228 -12.55 11.16 14.82
N ALA A 229 -12.85 12.46 14.88
CA ALA A 229 -12.04 13.48 14.22
C ALA A 229 -10.57 13.23 14.58
N ARG A 230 -9.68 13.30 13.57
CA ARG A 230 -8.23 13.24 13.81
C ARG A 230 -7.91 14.25 14.89
N GLN A 231 -7.58 13.76 16.07
CA GLN A 231 -7.34 14.61 17.22
C GLN A 231 -5.84 14.85 17.27
N GLU A 232 -5.45 16.09 16.97
CA GLU A 232 -4.09 16.54 17.21
C GLU A 232 -3.75 16.27 18.68
N ASN A 233 -2.63 15.60 18.91
CA ASN A 233 -2.17 15.25 20.22
C ASN A 233 -0.83 15.95 20.52
N PRO A 234 -0.86 17.11 21.18
CA PRO A 234 0.35 17.85 21.52
C PRO A 234 1.20 17.15 22.60
N ASP A 235 0.67 16.11 23.26
CA ASP A 235 1.42 15.32 24.23
C ASP A 235 2.36 14.31 23.54
N LEU A 236 2.22 14.07 22.23
CA LEU A 236 3.14 13.25 21.46
C LEU A 236 4.19 14.15 20.78
N VAL A 237 5.38 14.17 21.35
CA VAL A 237 6.43 15.13 20.98
C VAL A 237 7.46 14.44 20.08
N VAL A 238 7.63 14.97 18.87
CA VAL A 238 8.71 14.56 17.96
C VAL A 238 10.04 15.04 18.52
N ARG A 239 10.90 14.10 18.90
CA ARG A 239 12.24 14.35 19.46
C ARG A 239 13.31 14.46 18.40
N GLN A 240 13.16 13.69 17.32
CA GLN A 240 14.08 13.67 16.22
C GLN A 240 13.29 13.46 14.92
N LEU A 241 13.74 14.12 13.86
CA LEU A 241 13.29 13.90 12.50
C LEU A 241 14.52 13.84 11.58
N ASN A 242 14.57 12.87 10.69
CA ASN A 242 15.66 12.68 9.75
C ASN A 242 15.11 12.31 8.37
N PRO A 243 14.81 13.31 7.52
CA PRO A 243 14.44 13.10 6.13
C PRO A 243 15.68 12.78 5.27
N PHE A 244 15.59 11.73 4.46
CA PHE A 244 16.62 11.35 3.50
C PHE A 244 16.01 10.68 2.27
N SER A 245 16.73 10.72 1.16
CA SER A 245 16.29 10.09 -0.08
C SER A 245 17.07 8.81 -0.33
N TYR A 246 16.40 7.79 -0.83
CA TYR A 246 17.04 6.55 -1.23
C TYR A 246 16.43 6.03 -2.53
N PRO A 247 17.24 5.39 -3.39
CA PRO A 247 16.73 4.76 -4.60
C PRO A 247 15.97 3.50 -4.20
N PHE A 248 14.70 3.42 -4.57
CA PHE A 248 13.90 2.21 -4.43
C PHE A 248 13.29 1.89 -5.79
N ALA A 249 13.52 0.68 -6.30
CA ALA A 249 12.85 0.23 -7.52
C ALA A 249 13.04 1.10 -8.79
N GLY A 250 14.12 1.90 -8.83
CA GLY A 250 14.35 2.87 -9.91
C GLY A 250 13.61 4.20 -9.73
N MET A 251 12.86 4.36 -8.64
CA MET A 251 12.26 5.60 -8.15
C MET A 251 13.13 6.24 -7.07
N ASP A 252 13.03 7.56 -6.89
CA ASP A 252 13.63 8.27 -5.75
C ASP A 252 12.55 8.42 -4.66
N VAL A 253 12.75 7.77 -3.52
CA VAL A 253 11.82 7.83 -2.40
C VAL A 253 12.38 8.76 -1.34
N LEU A 254 11.58 9.75 -0.94
CA LEU A 254 11.85 10.53 0.26
C LEU A 254 11.29 9.76 1.46
N LEU A 255 12.18 9.30 2.33
CA LEU A 255 11.83 8.67 3.60
C LEU A 255 12.18 9.62 4.73
N THR A 256 11.22 9.84 5.62
CA THR A 256 11.43 10.55 6.86
C THR A 256 11.25 9.61 8.01
N ILE A 257 12.32 9.41 8.78
CA ILE A 257 12.30 8.63 10.02
C ILE A 257 12.36 9.58 11.20
N GLY A 258 11.75 9.21 12.32
CA GLY A 258 11.81 10.04 13.51
C GLY A 258 11.56 9.30 14.80
N LEU A 259 11.78 10.00 15.90
CA LEU A 259 11.50 9.54 17.26
C LEU A 259 10.37 10.37 17.84
N LEU A 260 9.40 9.70 18.43
CA LEU A 260 8.22 10.29 19.04
C LEU A 260 8.13 9.86 20.50
N GLU A 261 8.07 10.82 21.41
CA GLU A 261 7.89 10.57 22.84
C GLU A 261 6.44 10.83 23.23
N ASN A 262 5.82 9.88 23.92
CA ASN A 262 4.53 10.13 24.55
C ASN A 262 4.72 10.77 25.92
N THR A 263 4.52 12.08 26.01
CA THR A 263 4.58 12.84 27.27
C THR A 263 3.25 12.83 28.04
N SER A 264 2.20 12.26 27.45
CA SER A 264 0.89 12.13 28.07
C SER A 264 0.94 11.15 29.24
N PRO A 265 0.13 11.32 30.30
CA PRO A 265 -0.01 10.32 31.35
C PRO A 265 -0.76 9.05 30.90
N GLN A 266 -1.32 9.05 29.68
CA GLN A 266 -2.09 7.93 29.12
C GLN A 266 -1.41 7.36 27.87
N ALA A 267 -1.53 6.05 27.70
CA ALA A 267 -1.11 5.40 26.46
C ALA A 267 -1.94 5.93 25.28
N GLN A 268 -1.30 6.07 24.12
CA GLN A 268 -1.92 6.53 22.88
C GLN A 268 -1.85 5.43 21.84
N GLN A 269 -2.89 5.30 21.01
CA GLN A 269 -2.95 4.35 19.89
C GLN A 269 -3.36 5.07 18.60
N GLY A 270 -3.20 4.38 17.47
CA GLY A 270 -3.51 4.94 16.16
C GLY A 270 -2.70 6.21 15.90
N VAL A 271 -1.41 6.18 16.29
CA VAL A 271 -0.52 7.33 16.18
C VAL A 271 -0.14 7.52 14.72
N GLU A 272 -0.57 8.65 14.17
CA GLU A 272 -0.27 9.10 12.83
C GLU A 272 0.57 10.37 12.90
N VAL A 273 1.58 10.47 12.05
CA VAL A 273 2.47 11.63 11.96
C VAL A 273 2.30 12.26 10.59
N GLU A 274 1.98 13.53 10.55
CA GLU A 274 1.89 14.34 9.35
C GLU A 274 3.04 15.33 9.32
N ILE A 275 3.72 15.42 8.17
CA ILE A 275 4.91 16.25 7.98
C ILE A 275 4.67 17.12 6.76
N GLU A 276 4.51 18.42 6.98
CA GLU A 276 4.36 19.41 5.92
C GLU A 276 5.73 20.01 5.60
N PHE A 277 6.11 20.05 4.32
CA PHE A 277 7.38 20.60 3.87
C PHE A 277 7.19 21.95 3.21
N TYR A 278 8.12 22.87 3.47
CA TYR A 278 8.10 24.23 2.94
C TYR A 278 9.42 24.62 2.30
N ASN A 279 9.37 25.42 1.24
CA ASN A 279 10.56 26.01 0.63
C ASN A 279 11.01 27.29 1.37
N PHE A 280 12.11 27.89 0.92
CA PHE A 280 12.66 29.10 1.52
C PHE A 280 11.77 30.35 1.41
N LEU A 281 10.72 30.30 0.58
CA LEU A 281 9.70 31.34 0.47
C LEU A 281 8.53 31.12 1.44
N GLY A 282 8.51 29.99 2.16
CA GLY A 282 7.40 29.57 3.01
C GLY A 282 6.23 28.98 2.22
N GLU A 283 6.45 28.59 0.96
CA GLU A 283 5.43 27.91 0.17
C GLU A 283 5.41 26.42 0.51
N HIS A 284 4.22 25.87 0.70
CA HIS A 284 4.00 24.45 0.95
C HIS A 284 4.35 23.65 -0.32
N LEU A 285 5.20 22.63 -0.14
CA LEU A 285 5.70 21.77 -1.22
C LEU A 285 5.00 20.42 -1.25
N GLY A 286 4.46 19.98 -0.12
CA GLY A 286 3.81 18.68 0.01
C GLY A 286 3.71 18.24 1.46
N THR A 287 2.90 17.22 1.67
CA THR A 287 2.63 16.62 2.97
C THR A 287 2.97 15.13 2.91
N MET A 288 3.71 14.65 3.91
CA MET A 288 3.98 13.23 4.09
C MET A 288 3.25 12.74 5.32
N THR A 289 2.64 11.56 5.22
CA THR A 289 1.99 10.90 6.35
C THR A 289 2.75 9.63 6.70
N GLY A 290 2.91 9.39 7.99
CA GLY A 290 3.59 8.24 8.55
C GLY A 290 2.85 7.67 9.75
N ARG A 291 3.31 6.52 10.21
CA ARG A 291 2.77 5.84 11.38
C ARG A 291 3.90 5.46 12.33
N LEU A 292 3.56 5.36 13.59
CA LEU A 292 4.43 4.75 14.58
C LEU A 292 4.66 3.28 14.22
N LEU A 293 5.88 2.77 14.40
CA LEU A 293 6.15 1.35 14.17
C LEU A 293 5.51 0.46 15.26
N ALA A 294 5.20 1.05 16.43
CA ALA A 294 4.40 0.42 17.48
C ALA A 294 2.92 0.80 17.30
N GLN A 295 2.00 -0.11 17.63
CA GLN A 295 0.56 0.19 17.67
C GLN A 295 0.22 1.17 18.79
N THR A 296 0.94 1.08 19.92
CA THR A 296 0.67 1.87 21.12
C THR A 296 1.91 2.60 21.61
N ALA A 297 1.79 3.90 21.85
CA ALA A 297 2.80 4.70 22.51
C ALA A 297 2.51 4.78 24.03
N LEU A 298 3.34 4.16 24.87
CA LEU A 298 3.19 4.19 26.32
C LEU A 298 3.70 5.51 26.93
N PRO A 299 3.12 5.94 28.07
CA PRO A 299 3.57 7.14 28.78
C PRO A 299 5.07 7.12 29.11
N GLY A 300 5.78 8.17 28.71
CA GLY A 300 7.20 8.40 28.97
C GLY A 300 8.16 7.63 28.06
N GLU A 301 7.65 6.81 27.15
CA GLU A 301 8.47 6.01 26.24
C GLU A 301 8.68 6.72 24.89
N VAL A 302 9.75 6.33 24.18
CA VAL A 302 10.14 6.87 22.88
C VAL A 302 10.03 5.78 21.82
N TYR A 303 9.35 6.09 20.72
CA TYR A 303 9.06 5.16 19.65
C TYR A 303 9.52 5.70 18.30
N PRO A 304 10.01 4.83 17.41
CA PRO A 304 10.30 5.23 16.05
C PRO A 304 9.01 5.32 15.22
N PHE A 305 9.00 6.25 14.28
CA PHE A 305 8.03 6.32 13.20
C PHE A 305 8.74 6.49 11.88
N SER A 306 7.98 6.27 10.80
CA SER A 306 8.42 6.54 9.44
C SER A 306 7.28 7.06 8.59
N ALA A 307 7.59 7.96 7.68
CA ALA A 307 6.74 8.45 6.61
C ALA A 307 7.52 8.38 5.30
N SER A 308 6.92 7.90 4.22
CA SER A 308 7.58 7.84 2.91
C SER A 308 6.68 8.37 1.81
N ILE A 309 7.29 9.01 0.81
CA ILE A 309 6.61 9.45 -0.40
C ILE A 309 7.53 9.20 -1.60
N VAL A 310 6.95 8.73 -2.70
CA VAL A 310 7.67 8.58 -3.97
C VAL A 310 7.80 9.97 -4.58
N LYS A 311 8.97 10.41 -5.04
CA LYS A 311 9.10 11.73 -5.66
C LYS A 311 8.68 11.71 -7.13
N GLU A 312 7.39 11.67 -7.39
CA GLU A 312 6.85 11.78 -8.76
C GLU A 312 5.96 13.03 -8.93
N GLY A 313 5.98 13.62 -10.12
CA GLY A 313 5.12 14.77 -10.44
C GLY A 313 5.37 16.01 -9.56
N GLU A 314 4.33 16.50 -8.89
CA GLU A 314 4.39 17.68 -8.00
C GLU A 314 5.28 17.42 -6.76
N GLU A 315 5.41 16.17 -6.33
CA GLU A 315 6.22 15.75 -5.18
C GLU A 315 7.73 15.84 -5.46
N ALA A 316 8.14 16.00 -6.72
CA ALA A 316 9.51 16.35 -7.08
C ALA A 316 9.94 17.70 -6.47
N ALA A 317 8.99 18.60 -6.16
CA ALA A 317 9.27 19.87 -5.49
C ALA A 317 9.81 19.69 -4.07
N LEU A 318 9.58 18.52 -3.45
CA LEU A 318 10.17 18.15 -2.15
C LEU A 318 11.71 18.02 -2.19
N GLN A 319 12.38 18.18 -3.32
CA GLN A 319 13.84 18.31 -3.31
C GLN A 319 14.34 19.67 -2.79
N ASP A 320 13.48 20.70 -2.78
CA ASP A 320 13.83 22.09 -2.47
C ASP A 320 13.32 22.55 -1.08
N TRP A 321 12.91 21.63 -0.21
CA TRP A 321 12.45 21.98 1.14
C TRP A 321 13.60 22.53 2.00
N VAL A 322 13.25 23.43 2.91
CA VAL A 322 14.19 23.99 3.91
C VAL A 322 13.62 24.00 5.32
N GLU A 323 12.30 23.88 5.44
CA GLU A 323 11.56 23.87 6.69
C GLU A 323 10.49 22.79 6.64
N TYR A 324 10.18 22.21 7.80
CA TYR A 324 9.08 21.28 7.95
C TYR A 324 8.26 21.61 9.20
N GLN A 325 6.98 21.28 9.17
CA GLN A 325 6.09 21.29 10.34
C GLN A 325 5.60 19.86 10.57
N VAL A 326 5.48 19.46 11.84
CA VAL A 326 5.04 18.11 12.18
C VAL A 326 3.82 18.20 13.08
N THR A 327 2.76 17.52 12.66
CA THR A 327 1.52 17.37 13.42
C THR A 327 1.34 15.90 13.75
N VAL A 328 1.00 15.60 15.00
CA VAL A 328 0.78 14.22 15.45
C VAL A 328 -0.67 14.04 15.81
N PHE A 329 -1.29 13.01 15.27
CA PHE A 329 -2.66 12.62 15.57
C PHE A 329 -2.67 11.30 16.33
N SER A 330 -3.53 11.18 17.32
CA SER A 330 -3.71 9.91 18.03
C SER A 330 -5.02 9.91 18.82
N ARG A 331 -5.31 8.78 19.47
CA ARG A 331 -6.38 8.67 20.45
C ARG A 331 -5.89 7.94 21.70
N PRO A 332 -6.41 8.27 22.89
CA PRO A 332 -6.12 7.50 24.10
C PRO A 332 -6.54 6.04 23.93
N VAL A 333 -5.80 5.12 24.53
CA VAL A 333 -6.22 3.71 24.55
C VAL A 333 -7.41 3.52 25.49
N SER A 334 -8.42 2.77 25.04
CA SER A 334 -9.58 2.43 25.86
C SER A 334 -9.20 1.41 26.93
N SER A 335 -9.81 1.47 28.11
CA SER A 335 -9.52 0.49 29.17
C SER A 335 -9.85 -0.94 28.70
N GLY A 336 -8.82 -1.80 28.58
CA GLY A 336 -8.95 -3.20 28.15
C GLY A 336 -8.37 -3.51 26.77
N GLU A 337 -7.90 -2.50 26.01
CA GLU A 337 -7.31 -2.68 24.67
C GLU A 337 -5.77 -2.83 24.70
N VAL A 338 -5.14 -2.87 25.89
CA VAL A 338 -3.68 -2.98 26.02
C VAL A 338 -3.30 -4.24 26.79
N SER A 339 -2.86 -5.27 26.07
CA SER A 339 -2.07 -6.38 26.60
C SER A 339 -0.61 -6.12 26.26
N TYR A 340 0.01 -5.17 26.98
CA TYR A 340 1.45 -4.95 26.81
C TYR A 340 2.21 -6.06 27.52
N GLN A 341 2.99 -6.80 26.75
CA GLN A 341 3.80 -7.89 27.27
C GLN A 341 5.23 -7.41 27.39
N ASP A 342 5.81 -7.57 28.58
CA ASP A 342 7.21 -7.26 28.80
C ASP A 342 8.05 -8.25 28.00
N PHE A 343 8.84 -7.75 27.05
CA PHE A 343 9.71 -8.54 26.21
C PHE A 343 11.15 -8.08 26.39
N SER A 344 12.08 -9.04 26.41
CA SER A 344 13.49 -8.71 26.22
C SER A 344 14.04 -9.31 24.95
N LEU A 345 14.73 -8.47 24.18
CA LEU A 345 15.39 -8.86 22.95
C LEU A 345 16.90 -8.99 23.17
N SER A 346 17.51 -9.91 22.44
CA SER A 346 18.96 -10.01 22.28
C SER A 346 19.31 -10.23 20.83
N VAL A 347 20.29 -9.47 20.32
CA VAL A 347 20.78 -9.58 18.96
C VAL A 347 21.89 -10.62 18.91
N SER A 348 21.79 -11.56 17.98
CA SER A 348 22.84 -12.54 17.72
C SER A 348 23.69 -12.14 16.52
N THR A 349 23.10 -11.54 15.49
CA THR A 349 23.80 -11.26 14.22
C THR A 349 23.17 -10.07 13.52
N THR A 350 24.02 -9.26 12.88
CA THR A 350 23.64 -8.24 11.90
C THR A 350 24.38 -8.50 10.61
N GLN A 351 23.68 -8.49 9.48
CA GLN A 351 24.24 -8.69 8.15
C GLN A 351 23.74 -7.59 7.24
N GLN A 352 24.65 -6.92 6.53
CA GLN A 352 24.26 -5.99 5.49
C GLN A 352 23.99 -6.78 4.19
N ASP A 353 22.88 -6.49 3.54
CA ASP A 353 22.55 -7.08 2.25
C ASP A 353 23.21 -6.31 1.08
N VAL A 354 22.95 -6.78 -0.15
CA VAL A 354 23.50 -6.17 -1.37
C VAL A 354 22.83 -4.84 -1.75
N ALA A 355 21.64 -4.56 -1.23
CA ALA A 355 20.91 -3.31 -1.43
C ALA A 355 21.33 -2.24 -0.40
N GLY A 356 22.10 -2.62 0.62
CA GLY A 356 22.57 -1.74 1.69
C GLY A 356 21.70 -1.79 2.95
N GLY A 357 20.62 -2.57 2.94
CA GLY A 357 19.78 -2.85 4.11
C GLY A 357 20.50 -3.74 5.11
N ILE A 358 19.96 -3.82 6.32
CA ILE A 358 20.52 -4.60 7.44
C ILE A 358 19.51 -5.62 7.91
N LEU A 359 19.85 -6.89 7.74
CA LEU A 359 19.18 -8.02 8.37
C LEU A 359 19.71 -8.20 9.78
N ILE A 360 18.79 -8.32 10.74
CA ILE A 360 19.09 -8.50 12.15
C ILE A 360 18.40 -9.77 12.61
N GLU A 361 19.18 -10.67 13.21
CA GLU A 361 18.69 -11.90 13.82
C GLU A 361 18.99 -11.89 15.32
N GLY A 362 18.14 -12.60 16.08
CA GLY A 362 18.28 -12.62 17.52
C GLY A 362 17.31 -13.56 18.21
N SER A 363 17.01 -13.22 19.46
CA SER A 363 15.97 -13.88 20.22
C SER A 363 15.18 -12.91 21.08
N LEU A 364 13.90 -13.24 21.25
CA LEU A 364 12.93 -12.59 22.10
C LEU A 364 12.61 -13.51 23.27
N THR A 365 12.59 -12.98 24.48
CA THR A 365 12.08 -13.69 25.67
C THR A 365 10.84 -12.98 26.20
N ASN A 366 9.74 -13.71 26.37
CA ASN A 366 8.55 -13.20 27.03
C ASN A 366 8.79 -13.11 28.54
N ARG A 367 8.81 -11.89 29.09
CA ARG A 367 8.90 -11.63 30.54
C ARG A 367 7.54 -11.34 31.16
N GLY A 368 6.52 -11.13 30.34
CA GLY A 368 5.13 -11.02 30.74
C GLY A 368 4.64 -12.29 31.44
N ALA A 369 3.53 -12.15 32.16
CA ALA A 369 2.91 -13.25 32.90
C ALA A 369 2.09 -14.18 32.00
N GLU A 370 1.64 -13.69 30.85
CA GLU A 370 0.72 -14.38 29.96
C GLU A 370 1.44 -14.95 28.74
N ALA A 371 0.86 -15.99 28.16
CA ALA A 371 1.39 -16.57 26.92
C ALA A 371 0.89 -15.75 25.72
N VAL A 372 1.78 -15.52 24.75
CA VAL A 372 1.51 -14.67 23.58
C VAL A 372 1.64 -15.49 22.31
N ALA A 373 0.69 -15.39 21.39
CA ALA A 373 0.83 -16.01 20.08
C ALA A 373 2.03 -15.39 19.32
N LEU A 374 2.95 -16.21 18.80
CA LEU A 374 4.15 -15.72 18.13
C LEU A 374 3.82 -14.90 16.87
N GLU A 375 2.78 -15.30 16.16
CA GLU A 375 2.22 -14.60 15.00
C GLU A 375 1.73 -13.17 15.32
N ASN A 376 1.44 -12.91 16.58
CA ASN A 376 0.97 -11.63 17.09
C ASN A 376 2.11 -10.74 17.59
N VAL A 377 3.34 -11.24 17.65
CA VAL A 377 4.48 -10.44 18.09
C VAL A 377 5.03 -9.62 16.92
N ARG A 378 5.13 -8.31 17.13
CA ARG A 378 5.84 -7.38 16.23
C ARG A 378 7.09 -6.87 16.91
N ILE A 379 8.12 -6.61 16.11
CA ILE A 379 9.40 -6.10 16.57
C ILE A 379 9.70 -4.87 15.72
N GLY A 380 10.02 -3.76 16.36
CA GLY A 380 10.62 -2.63 15.67
C GLY A 380 12.07 -2.46 16.09
N VAL A 381 12.89 -1.96 15.17
CA VAL A 381 14.31 -1.70 15.37
C VAL A 381 14.65 -0.27 14.97
N MET A 382 15.51 0.35 15.76
CA MET A 382 16.10 1.65 15.54
C MET A 382 17.60 1.49 15.36
N ALA A 383 18.13 2.01 14.26
CA ALA A 383 19.57 2.13 14.02
C ALA A 383 20.01 3.53 14.42
N LEU A 384 20.99 3.62 15.33
CA LEU A 384 21.56 4.87 15.83
C LEU A 384 23.03 4.96 15.42
N ASP A 385 23.48 6.14 15.01
CA ASP A 385 24.89 6.40 14.72
C ASP A 385 25.73 6.61 16.01
N SER A 386 27.00 7.01 15.84
CA SER A 386 27.91 7.27 16.98
C SER A 386 27.50 8.44 17.87
N ASP A 387 26.69 9.37 17.35
CA ASP A 387 26.20 10.54 18.09
C ASP A 387 24.82 10.26 18.74
N GLY A 388 24.28 9.04 18.53
CA GLY A 388 22.98 8.64 19.03
C GLY A 388 21.82 9.13 18.16
N MET A 389 22.10 9.57 16.93
CA MET A 389 21.07 10.01 16.00
C MET A 389 20.45 8.80 15.30
N LEU A 390 19.12 8.78 15.23
CA LEU A 390 18.37 7.84 14.40
C LEU A 390 18.78 7.96 12.92
N VAL A 391 19.40 6.90 12.40
CA VAL A 391 19.83 6.80 10.99
C VAL A 391 19.06 5.75 10.20
N GLY A 392 18.31 4.86 10.85
CA GLY A 392 17.39 3.93 10.20
C GLY A 392 16.34 3.40 11.15
N VAL A 393 15.23 2.94 10.59
CA VAL A 393 14.18 2.21 11.30
C VAL A 393 13.83 0.96 10.52
N GLY A 394 13.31 -0.04 11.21
CA GLY A 394 12.99 -1.32 10.61
C GLY A 394 11.96 -2.09 11.41
N ASN A 395 11.36 -3.09 10.77
CA ASN A 395 10.37 -3.97 11.38
C ASN A 395 10.83 -5.42 11.31
N GLY A 396 10.23 -6.24 12.16
CA GLY A 396 10.53 -7.64 12.30
C GLY A 396 9.43 -8.40 13.01
N ALA A 397 9.63 -9.70 13.13
CA ALA A 397 8.70 -10.61 13.76
C ALA A 397 9.44 -11.66 14.60
N ALA A 398 8.71 -12.23 15.55
CA ALA A 398 9.13 -13.47 16.17
C ALA A 398 8.89 -14.63 15.20
N LEU A 399 9.87 -15.54 15.10
CA LEU A 399 9.80 -16.69 14.22
C LEU A 399 9.24 -17.91 14.96
N GLY A 400 8.37 -18.66 14.30
CA GLY A 400 7.76 -19.88 14.82
C GLY A 400 6.23 -19.83 14.76
N THR A 401 5.60 -20.82 15.39
CA THR A 401 4.13 -20.93 15.47
C THR A 401 3.70 -21.28 16.89
N GLY A 402 2.56 -20.76 17.33
CA GLY A 402 1.97 -21.08 18.62
C GLY A 402 2.33 -20.06 19.71
N SER A 403 2.09 -20.40 20.97
CA SER A 403 2.23 -19.43 22.07
C SER A 403 3.63 -19.45 22.71
N LEU A 404 4.22 -18.27 22.86
CA LEU A 404 5.39 -18.00 23.67
C LEU A 404 4.99 -17.78 25.13
N ALA A 405 5.16 -18.79 25.98
CA ALA A 405 4.83 -18.68 27.40
C ALA A 405 5.84 -17.80 28.17
N SER A 406 5.46 -17.36 29.37
CA SER A 406 6.34 -16.61 30.27
C SER A 406 7.68 -17.33 30.50
N GLY A 407 8.77 -16.58 30.33
CA GLY A 407 10.16 -17.05 30.42
C GLY A 407 10.67 -17.82 29.20
N GLN A 408 9.82 -18.09 28.20
CA GLN A 408 10.24 -18.78 26.98
C GLN A 408 10.86 -17.82 25.98
N MET A 409 11.70 -18.39 25.11
CA MET A 409 12.43 -17.69 24.07
C MET A 409 11.98 -18.14 22.68
N ALA A 410 11.86 -17.19 21.76
CA ALA A 410 11.69 -17.44 20.33
C ALA A 410 12.78 -16.72 19.51
N PRO A 411 13.19 -17.28 18.36
CA PRO A 411 14.04 -16.56 17.42
C PRO A 411 13.30 -15.35 16.85
N ILE A 412 14.06 -14.33 16.43
CA ILE A 412 13.51 -13.14 15.76
C ILE A 412 14.27 -12.86 14.49
N GLN A 413 13.61 -12.14 13.59
CA GLN A 413 14.23 -11.53 12.44
C GLN A 413 13.64 -10.13 12.23
N ALA A 414 14.49 -9.14 12.00
CA ALA A 414 14.13 -7.77 11.69
C ALA A 414 14.99 -7.23 10.55
N VAL A 415 14.46 -6.28 9.78
CA VAL A 415 15.13 -5.68 8.63
C VAL A 415 15.05 -4.16 8.72
N ILE A 416 16.19 -3.49 8.51
CA ILE A 416 16.26 -2.05 8.25
C ILE A 416 16.61 -1.89 6.78
N GLU A 417 15.69 -1.44 5.94
CA GLU A 417 15.93 -1.40 4.48
C GLU A 417 16.83 -0.25 4.05
N SER A 418 16.73 0.88 4.74
CA SER A 418 17.44 2.08 4.33
C SER A 418 18.03 2.81 5.52
N LEU A 419 19.18 3.44 5.25
CA LEU A 419 19.99 4.12 6.23
C LEU A 419 20.38 5.48 5.66
N SER A 420 20.15 6.52 6.45
CA SER A 420 20.67 7.87 6.18
C SER A 420 22.16 8.02 6.54
N GLY A 421 22.72 7.07 7.30
CA GLY A 421 24.08 7.12 7.83
C GLY A 421 24.57 5.77 8.34
N GLU A 422 25.79 5.73 8.89
CA GLU A 422 26.41 4.50 9.39
C GLU A 422 25.87 4.13 10.80
N PRO A 423 25.17 3.00 10.96
CA PRO A 423 24.64 2.60 12.26
C PRO A 423 25.73 1.98 13.14
N VAL A 424 25.76 2.40 14.41
CA VAL A 424 26.69 1.91 15.44
C VAL A 424 25.96 1.10 16.51
N THR A 425 24.74 1.51 16.86
CA THR A 425 23.92 0.87 17.90
C THR A 425 22.54 0.54 17.36
N TYR A 426 21.97 -0.58 17.82
CA TYR A 426 20.60 -0.96 17.51
C TYR A 426 19.79 -1.02 18.80
N GLN A 427 18.62 -0.39 18.80
CA GLN A 427 17.63 -0.48 19.86
C GLN A 427 16.38 -1.16 19.34
N PHE A 428 15.72 -1.94 20.18
CA PHE A 428 14.58 -2.76 19.79
C PHE A 428 13.44 -2.50 20.75
N PHE A 429 12.23 -2.60 20.22
CA PHE A 429 11.03 -2.80 21.01
C PHE A 429 10.25 -3.98 20.42
N ALA A 430 9.44 -4.61 21.25
CA ALA A 430 8.52 -5.65 20.82
C ALA A 430 7.18 -5.43 21.48
N GLU A 431 6.12 -5.73 20.75
CA GLU A 431 4.75 -5.66 21.24
C GLU A 431 3.96 -6.90 20.78
N ALA A 432 2.91 -7.21 21.52
CA ALA A 432 1.94 -8.23 21.17
C ALA A 432 0.65 -7.54 20.70
N ILE A 433 0.18 -7.88 19.52
CA ILE A 433 -1.08 -7.39 18.96
C ILE A 433 -2.16 -8.42 19.27
N GLU A 434 -3.31 -8.02 19.82
CA GLU A 434 -4.42 -8.97 20.09
C GLU A 434 -5.25 -9.32 18.85
#